data_AF-A0A7Y4ZKN8-F1
#
_entry.id   AF-A0A7Y4ZKN8-F1
#
_cell.length_a   1.000
_cell.length_b   1.000
_cell.length_c   1.000
_cell.angle_alpha   90.00
_cell.angle_beta   90.00
_cell.angle_gamma   90.00
#
_symmetry.space_group_name_H-M   'P 1'
#
loop_
_entity.id
_entity.type
_entity.pdbx_description
1 polymer ?
#
loop_
_entity_poly.entity_id
_entity_poly.type
_entity_poly.pdbx_seq_one_letter_code
_entity_poly.pdbx_strand_id
1 'polypeptide(L)'
;MTRMFADLRAELDALPEVAVVAVGGLPVLLRDGAHWLVGIEATPESVAEQLKLGLGLGAVLTYRNPKGKSLGELGDMCLRQGHLWTAHVLSLTVALDGAPLAVRNAFAFDRRFHLSWVEREVAGETCTFTATASLREWHRIVGYAGDASFRADQREWFAKVGALLAPLLAQ
;
A
#
# COMPACT_ATOMS: atom_id res chain seq x y z
N MET A 1 21.54 17.93 16.16
CA MET A 1 21.30 16.84 15.19
C MET A 1 20.82 15.54 15.84
N THR A 2 20.67 15.49 17.17
CA THR A 2 20.37 14.28 17.95
C THR A 2 18.87 14.05 18.26
N ARG A 3 18.01 15.07 18.10
CA ARG A 3 16.55 14.94 18.34
C ARG A 3 15.83 14.15 17.25
N MET A 4 16.14 14.43 15.98
CA MET A 4 15.47 13.82 14.82
C MET A 4 15.53 12.27 14.79
N PHE A 5 16.58 11.66 15.34
CA PHE A 5 16.74 10.20 15.36
C PHE A 5 16.09 9.53 16.58
N ALA A 6 15.97 10.22 17.72
CA ALA A 6 15.28 9.69 18.89
C ALA A 6 13.77 9.61 18.63
N ASP A 7 13.24 10.63 17.96
CA ASP A 7 11.84 10.68 17.53
C ASP A 7 11.54 9.53 16.53
N LEU A 8 12.45 9.26 15.59
CA LEU A 8 12.28 8.17 14.60
C LEU A 8 12.22 6.77 15.24
N ARG A 9 13.00 6.53 16.30
CA ARG A 9 13.02 5.21 16.98
C ARG A 9 11.75 4.98 17.80
N ALA A 10 11.26 6.01 18.48
CA ALA A 10 9.98 5.97 19.17
C ALA A 10 8.81 5.82 18.19
N GLU A 11 8.89 6.44 17.01
CA GLU A 11 7.91 6.26 15.93
C GLU A 11 7.93 4.83 15.36
N LEU A 12 9.11 4.21 15.23
CA LEU A 12 9.23 2.80 14.83
C LEU A 12 8.65 1.86 15.89
N ASP A 13 8.91 2.11 17.17
CA ASP A 13 8.35 1.32 18.29
C ASP A 13 6.81 1.43 18.38
N ALA A 14 6.22 2.48 17.80
CA ALA A 14 4.78 2.69 17.72
C ALA A 14 4.15 2.25 16.39
N LEU A 15 4.96 1.77 15.44
CA LEU A 15 4.49 1.38 14.12
C LEU A 15 3.66 0.08 14.23
N PRO A 16 2.45 0.01 13.66
CA PRO A 16 1.71 -1.24 13.57
C PRO A 16 2.52 -2.29 12.79
N GLU A 17 2.26 -3.58 13.05
CA GLU A 17 2.92 -4.69 12.34
C GLU A 17 2.90 -4.53 10.81
N VAL A 18 1.82 -3.94 10.27
CA VAL A 18 1.74 -3.53 8.87
C VAL A 18 1.20 -2.10 8.75
N ALA A 19 1.87 -1.26 7.95
CA ALA A 19 1.46 0.13 7.74
C ALA A 19 1.76 0.62 6.31
N VAL A 20 0.86 1.43 5.73
CA VAL A 20 1.16 2.14 4.46
C VAL A 20 2.04 3.34 4.77
N VAL A 21 3.26 3.36 4.23
CA VAL A 21 4.26 4.42 4.48
C VAL A 21 4.56 5.28 3.26
N ALA A 22 4.10 4.89 2.06
CA ALA A 22 4.10 5.75 0.88
C ALA A 22 3.02 5.37 -0.13
N VAL A 23 2.56 6.35 -0.91
CA VAL A 23 1.59 6.20 -1.99
C VAL A 23 2.13 6.92 -3.23
N GLY A 24 2.27 6.22 -4.35
CA GLY A 24 2.84 6.77 -5.59
C GLY A 24 4.29 7.24 -5.45
N GLY A 25 5.03 6.72 -4.46
CA GLY A 25 6.38 7.18 -4.12
C GLY A 25 6.43 8.44 -3.24
N LEU A 26 5.27 8.96 -2.83
CA LEU A 26 5.18 10.09 -1.90
C LEU A 26 5.04 9.56 -0.47
N PRO A 27 5.88 10.00 0.47
CA PRO A 27 5.88 9.49 1.83
C PRO A 27 4.60 9.89 2.56
N VAL A 28 4.08 8.97 3.37
CA VAL A 28 3.07 9.25 4.38
C VAL A 28 3.78 9.76 5.64
N LEU A 29 3.40 10.94 6.13
CA LEU A 29 4.00 11.58 7.29
C LEU A 29 3.09 11.40 8.51
N LEU A 30 3.64 11.02 9.66
CA LEU A 30 2.92 11.04 10.93
C LEU A 30 2.93 12.47 11.49
N ARG A 31 1.75 13.03 11.77
CA ARG A 31 1.58 14.34 12.41
C ARG A 31 0.43 14.28 13.40
N ASP A 32 0.71 14.62 14.66
CA ASP A 32 -0.29 14.67 15.73
C ASP A 32 -1.11 13.36 15.88
N GLY A 33 -0.46 12.20 15.65
CA GLY A 33 -1.09 10.88 15.72
C GLY A 33 -1.90 10.47 14.48
N ALA A 34 -1.96 11.30 13.45
CA ALA A 34 -2.60 11.00 12.18
C ALA A 34 -1.57 10.87 11.04
N HIS A 35 -1.86 10.00 10.07
CA HIS A 35 -1.05 9.82 8.87
C HIS A 35 -1.46 10.85 7.82
N TRP A 36 -0.52 11.44 7.08
CA TRP A 36 -0.78 12.49 6.10
C TRP A 36 -0.03 12.25 4.79
N LEU A 37 -0.71 12.47 3.66
CA LEU A 37 -0.15 12.40 2.31
C LEU A 37 -0.41 13.73 1.60
N VAL A 38 0.63 14.51 1.31
CA VAL A 38 0.52 15.79 0.55
C VAL A 38 -0.65 16.68 1.02
N GLY A 39 -0.77 16.89 2.33
CA GLY A 39 -1.77 17.80 2.91
C GLY A 39 -3.19 17.23 3.03
N ILE A 40 -3.42 15.96 2.71
CA ILE A 40 -4.61 15.23 3.14
C ILE A 40 -4.24 14.23 4.25
N GLU A 41 -5.17 13.97 5.16
CA GLU A 41 -5.06 12.82 6.06
C GLU A 41 -5.09 11.54 5.21
N ALA A 42 -4.16 10.62 5.42
CA ALA A 42 -3.96 9.41 4.64
C ALA A 42 -4.69 8.22 5.28
N THR A 43 -6.02 8.28 5.32
CA THR A 43 -6.85 7.12 5.66
C THR A 43 -7.12 6.28 4.40
N PRO A 44 -7.47 4.99 4.53
CA PRO A 44 -7.88 4.20 3.37
C PRO A 44 -9.03 4.85 2.57
N GLU A 45 -9.98 5.50 3.25
CA GLU A 45 -11.13 6.17 2.65
C GLU A 45 -10.72 7.44 1.89
N SER A 46 -9.81 8.24 2.44
CA SER A 46 -9.34 9.45 1.76
C SER A 46 -8.51 9.10 0.53
N VAL A 47 -7.66 8.06 0.61
CA VAL A 47 -6.89 7.55 -0.53
C VAL A 47 -7.83 6.98 -1.59
N ALA A 48 -8.85 6.21 -1.19
CA ALA A 48 -9.90 5.72 -2.07
C ALA A 48 -10.62 6.86 -2.82
N GLU A 49 -11.00 7.92 -2.11
CA GLU A 49 -11.66 9.08 -2.72
C GLU A 49 -10.76 9.76 -3.76
N GLN A 50 -9.48 9.96 -3.44
CA GLN A 50 -8.52 10.54 -4.40
C GLN A 50 -8.31 9.65 -5.63
N LEU A 51 -8.29 8.33 -5.45
CA LEU A 51 -8.21 7.38 -6.57
C LEU A 51 -9.41 7.48 -7.49
N LYS A 52 -10.63 7.52 -6.93
CA LYS A 52 -11.86 7.71 -7.68
C LYS A 52 -11.84 9.02 -8.47
N LEU A 53 -11.40 10.12 -7.85
CA LEU A 53 -11.25 11.40 -8.54
C LEU A 53 -10.20 11.35 -9.66
N GLY A 54 -9.09 10.64 -9.45
CA GLY A 54 -8.06 10.40 -10.47
C GLY A 54 -8.58 9.59 -11.67
N LEU A 55 -9.38 8.54 -11.42
CA LEU A 55 -10.09 7.79 -12.46
C LEU A 55 -11.02 8.70 -13.26
N GLY A 56 -11.80 9.53 -12.57
CA GLY A 56 -12.66 10.53 -13.18
C GLY A 56 -11.88 11.52 -14.05
N LEU A 57 -10.72 12.00 -13.57
CA LEU A 57 -9.87 12.91 -14.32
C LEU A 57 -9.38 12.28 -15.62
N GLY A 58 -8.89 11.04 -15.60
CA GLY A 58 -8.48 10.41 -16.85
C GLY A 58 -9.64 10.13 -17.79
N ALA A 59 -10.84 9.83 -17.27
CA ALA A 59 -12.03 9.76 -18.11
C ALA A 59 -12.34 11.12 -18.80
N VAL A 60 -12.17 12.25 -18.11
CA VAL A 60 -12.25 13.59 -18.71
C VAL A 60 -11.19 13.76 -19.80
N LEU A 61 -9.94 13.40 -19.53
CA LEU A 61 -8.83 13.55 -20.48
C LEU A 61 -8.99 12.66 -21.72
N THR A 62 -9.54 11.46 -21.57
CA THR A 62 -9.77 10.51 -22.66
C THR A 62 -11.02 10.85 -23.48
N TYR A 63 -12.15 11.12 -22.82
CA TYR A 63 -13.45 11.23 -23.48
C TYR A 63 -13.98 12.67 -23.58
N ARG A 64 -13.22 13.68 -23.11
CA ARG A 64 -13.56 15.11 -23.14
C ARG A 64 -14.87 15.51 -22.42
N ASN A 65 -15.47 14.59 -21.64
CA ASN A 65 -16.64 14.80 -20.80
C ASN A 65 -17.80 15.61 -21.46
N PRO A 66 -18.35 15.17 -22.60
CA PRO A 66 -19.37 15.93 -23.33
C PRO A 66 -20.68 16.11 -22.55
N LYS A 67 -20.89 15.34 -21.48
CA LYS A 67 -22.09 15.38 -20.63
C LYS A 67 -21.90 16.21 -19.36
N GLY A 68 -20.75 16.86 -19.18
CA GLY A 68 -20.49 17.74 -18.03
C GLY A 68 -20.56 17.04 -16.66
N LYS A 69 -20.23 15.75 -16.60
CA LYS A 69 -20.25 14.98 -15.34
C LYS A 69 -19.14 15.42 -14.40
N SER A 70 -19.40 15.35 -13.10
CA SER A 70 -18.37 15.55 -12.08
C SER A 70 -17.28 14.46 -12.13
N LEU A 71 -16.11 14.74 -11.56
CA LEU A 71 -15.03 13.75 -11.44
C LEU A 71 -15.48 12.52 -10.64
N GLY A 72 -16.25 12.72 -9.57
CA GLY A 72 -16.79 11.63 -8.76
C GLY A 72 -17.71 10.72 -9.58
N GLU A 73 -18.67 11.29 -10.32
CA GLU A 73 -19.58 10.50 -11.18
C GLU A 73 -18.83 9.70 -12.25
N LEU A 74 -17.80 10.30 -12.86
CA LEU A 74 -16.97 9.62 -13.87
C LEU A 74 -16.11 8.53 -13.23
N GLY A 75 -15.55 8.77 -12.04
CA GLY A 75 -14.83 7.78 -11.26
C GLY A 75 -15.71 6.58 -10.93
N ASP A 76 -16.92 6.81 -10.42
CA ASP A 76 -17.90 5.76 -10.14
C ASP A 76 -18.28 4.97 -11.40
N MET A 77 -18.41 5.66 -12.54
CA MET A 77 -18.64 5.00 -13.83
C MET A 77 -17.46 4.11 -14.24
N CYS A 78 -16.22 4.60 -14.08
CA CYS A 78 -15.02 3.82 -14.36
C CYS A 78 -14.93 2.58 -13.47
N LEU A 79 -15.17 2.71 -12.16
CA LEU A 79 -15.19 1.58 -11.22
C LEU A 79 -16.24 0.53 -11.62
N ARG A 80 -17.50 0.95 -11.86
CA ARG A 80 -18.57 0.04 -12.29
C ARG A 80 -18.28 -0.68 -13.61
N GLN A 81 -17.51 -0.06 -14.51
CA GLN A 81 -17.13 -0.65 -15.80
C GLN A 81 -15.83 -1.47 -15.72
N GLY A 82 -15.18 -1.56 -14.54
CA GLY A 82 -13.90 -2.25 -14.39
C GLY A 82 -12.74 -1.53 -15.08
N HIS A 83 -12.87 -0.22 -15.34
CA HIS A 83 -11.81 0.60 -15.93
C HIS A 83 -10.79 0.98 -14.84
N LEU A 84 -10.00 0.00 -14.42
CA LEU A 84 -9.08 0.10 -13.29
C LEU A 84 -7.69 0.67 -13.66
N TRP A 85 -7.55 1.32 -14.80
CA TRP A 85 -6.23 1.78 -15.30
C TRP A 85 -5.49 2.65 -14.27
N THR A 86 -6.17 3.49 -13.48
CA THR A 86 -5.55 4.27 -12.39
C THR A 86 -5.17 3.39 -11.18
N ALA A 87 -5.96 2.37 -10.85
CA ALA A 87 -5.62 1.40 -9.79
C ALA A 87 -4.39 0.56 -10.17
N HIS A 88 -4.14 0.33 -11.46
CA HIS A 88 -2.93 -0.33 -11.94
C HIS A 88 -1.67 0.53 -11.75
N VAL A 89 -1.80 1.85 -11.64
CA VAL A 89 -0.67 2.79 -11.46
C VAL A 89 -0.45 3.18 -10.00
N LEU A 90 -1.42 2.91 -9.11
CA LEU A 90 -1.24 3.20 -7.70
C LEU A 90 -0.19 2.25 -7.11
N SER A 91 1.00 2.79 -6.89
CA SER A 91 2.04 2.12 -6.12
C SER A 91 1.84 2.38 -4.64
N LEU A 92 1.90 1.35 -3.81
CA LEU A 92 1.87 1.45 -2.36
C LEU A 92 3.15 0.85 -1.78
N THR A 93 3.76 1.58 -0.84
CA THR A 93 4.83 1.07 0.00
C THR A 93 4.25 0.71 1.36
N VAL A 94 4.35 -0.57 1.71
CA VAL A 94 3.92 -1.10 3.00
C VAL A 94 5.15 -1.43 3.84
N ALA A 95 5.19 -0.93 5.07
CA ALA A 95 6.13 -1.37 6.10
C ALA A 95 5.58 -2.62 6.78
N LEU A 96 6.46 -3.59 7.01
CA LEU A 96 6.19 -4.83 7.72
C LEU A 96 7.20 -4.88 8.87
N ASP A 97 6.72 -4.69 10.09
CA ASP A 97 7.53 -4.59 11.30
C ASP A 97 7.48 -5.89 12.12
N GLY A 98 8.63 -6.37 12.60
CA GLY A 98 8.67 -7.64 13.35
C GLY A 98 8.40 -8.88 12.50
N ALA A 99 8.50 -8.79 11.17
CA ALA A 99 8.22 -9.91 10.27
C ALA A 99 9.36 -10.94 10.24
N PRO A 100 9.07 -12.25 10.24
CA PRO A 100 10.10 -13.27 10.06
C PRO A 100 10.87 -13.06 8.75
N LEU A 101 12.18 -13.32 8.75
CA LEU A 101 13.00 -13.23 7.53
C LEU A 101 12.45 -14.05 6.35
N ALA A 102 11.78 -15.17 6.63
CA ALA A 102 11.12 -16.00 5.62
C ALA A 102 9.98 -15.26 4.87
N VAL A 103 9.33 -14.29 5.53
CA VAL A 103 8.33 -13.41 4.93
C VAL A 103 9.03 -12.39 4.04
N ARG A 104 10.06 -11.71 4.54
CA ARG A 104 10.87 -10.77 3.73
C ARG A 104 11.38 -11.43 2.46
N ASN A 105 11.90 -12.65 2.58
CA ASN A 105 12.41 -13.41 1.44
C ASN A 105 11.31 -13.74 0.42
N ALA A 106 10.08 -14.04 0.87
CA ALA A 106 8.96 -14.27 -0.04
C ALA A 106 8.68 -13.04 -0.93
N PHE A 107 8.77 -11.83 -0.37
CA PHE A 107 8.67 -10.59 -1.15
C PHE A 107 9.93 -10.33 -1.98
N ALA A 108 11.12 -10.63 -1.47
CA ALA A 108 12.40 -10.38 -2.15
C ALA A 108 12.58 -11.22 -3.43
N PHE A 109 12.10 -12.47 -3.43
CA PHE A 109 12.17 -13.35 -4.59
C PHE A 109 11.21 -12.95 -5.70
N ASP A 110 10.20 -12.15 -5.37
CA ASP A 110 9.18 -11.75 -6.31
C ASP A 110 9.52 -10.40 -6.95
N ARG A 111 9.83 -10.42 -8.25
CA ARG A 111 10.23 -9.24 -9.03
C ARG A 111 9.19 -8.12 -9.06
N ARG A 112 7.96 -8.39 -8.64
CA ARG A 112 6.88 -7.39 -8.53
C ARG A 112 7.11 -6.43 -7.36
N PHE A 113 7.92 -6.82 -6.38
CA PHE A 113 8.16 -6.02 -5.18
C PHE A 113 9.54 -5.38 -5.20
N HIS A 114 9.57 -4.11 -4.87
CA HIS A 114 10.80 -3.38 -4.58
C HIS A 114 10.98 -3.31 -3.07
N LEU A 115 12.08 -3.89 -2.58
CA LEU A 115 12.43 -3.84 -1.16
C LEU A 115 13.38 -2.67 -0.89
N SER A 116 13.17 -1.96 0.22
CA SER A 116 14.03 -0.85 0.64
C SER A 116 15.42 -1.30 1.04
N TRP A 117 15.56 -2.49 1.63
CA TRP A 117 16.83 -3.08 2.04
C TRP A 117 16.80 -4.61 1.96
N VAL A 118 17.90 -5.21 1.50
CA VAL A 118 18.11 -6.66 1.50
C VAL A 118 19.34 -6.95 2.35
N GLU A 119 19.18 -7.12 3.67
CA GLU A 119 20.29 -7.59 4.51
C GLU A 119 20.65 -9.03 4.17
N ARG A 120 21.95 -9.29 3.93
CA ARG A 120 22.45 -10.65 3.75
C ARG A 120 22.63 -11.29 5.12
N GLU A 121 21.67 -12.15 5.47
CA GLU A 121 21.71 -13.15 6.55
C GLU A 121 21.77 -12.65 8.01
N VAL A 122 20.68 -12.91 8.76
CA VAL A 122 20.75 -13.45 10.13
C VAL A 122 19.60 -14.46 10.29
N ALA A 123 19.94 -15.73 10.54
CA ALA A 123 18.95 -16.80 10.65
C ALA A 123 18.20 -16.70 11.99
N GLY A 124 16.87 -16.67 11.94
CA GLY A 124 16.00 -16.74 13.12
C GLY A 124 15.49 -15.41 13.69
N GLU A 125 15.89 -14.28 13.10
CA GLU A 125 15.47 -12.95 13.57
C GLU A 125 14.24 -12.42 12.82
N THR A 126 13.42 -11.65 13.54
CA THR A 126 12.40 -10.77 12.97
C THR A 126 13.04 -9.52 12.41
N CYS A 127 12.49 -8.97 11.34
CA CYS A 127 13.03 -7.78 10.69
C CYS A 127 11.91 -6.79 10.34
N THR A 128 12.29 -5.52 10.27
CA THR A 128 11.46 -4.46 9.72
C THR A 128 11.91 -4.22 8.28
N PHE A 129 10.97 -4.27 7.34
CA PHE A 129 11.27 -3.96 5.94
C PHE A 129 10.10 -3.24 5.29
N THR A 130 10.37 -2.54 4.19
CA THR A 130 9.29 -2.03 3.34
C THR A 130 9.30 -2.76 2.01
N ALA A 131 8.09 -3.04 1.51
CA ALA A 131 7.85 -3.61 0.20
C ALA A 131 6.98 -2.64 -0.59
N THR A 132 7.32 -2.41 -1.86
CA THR A 132 6.61 -1.50 -2.75
C THR A 132 6.14 -2.24 -3.99
N ALA A 133 4.86 -2.12 -4.31
CA ALA A 133 4.25 -2.71 -5.50
C ALA A 133 2.98 -1.94 -5.89
N SER A 134 2.47 -2.20 -7.10
CA SER A 134 1.17 -1.68 -7.54
C SER A 134 0.02 -2.31 -6.74
N LEU A 135 -1.11 -1.62 -6.64
CA LEU A 135 -2.31 -2.14 -5.97
C LEU A 135 -2.79 -3.46 -6.58
N ARG A 136 -2.59 -3.66 -7.89
CA ARG A 136 -2.86 -4.93 -8.58
C ARG A 136 -2.00 -6.08 -8.04
N GLU A 137 -0.72 -5.83 -7.79
CA GLU A 137 0.20 -6.83 -7.26
C GLU A 137 -0.08 -7.12 -5.79
N TRP A 138 -0.46 -6.09 -5.03
CA TRP A 138 -0.97 -6.22 -3.67
C TRP A 138 -2.25 -7.06 -3.61
N HIS A 139 -3.22 -6.84 -4.51
CA HIS A 139 -4.41 -7.68 -4.61
C HIS A 139 -4.05 -9.15 -4.81
N ARG A 140 -3.05 -9.41 -5.66
CA ARG A 140 -2.60 -10.78 -5.94
C ARG A 140 -1.90 -11.43 -4.74
N ILE A 141 -1.04 -10.71 -4.00
CA ILE A 141 -0.37 -11.28 -2.82
C ILE A 141 -1.35 -11.57 -1.68
N VAL A 142 -2.33 -10.69 -1.47
CA VAL A 142 -3.40 -10.89 -0.48
C VAL A 142 -4.23 -12.14 -0.79
N GLY A 143 -4.45 -12.43 -2.08
CA GLY A 143 -5.10 -13.67 -2.53
C GLY A 143 -4.38 -14.96 -2.11
N TYR A 144 -3.08 -14.91 -1.78
CA TYR A 144 -2.31 -16.07 -1.32
C TYR A 144 -2.45 -16.35 0.19
N ALA A 145 -3.17 -15.52 0.94
CA ALA A 145 -3.40 -15.73 2.37
C ALA A 145 -4.07 -17.09 2.69
N GLY A 146 -4.81 -17.67 1.74
CA GLY A 146 -5.41 -19.01 1.86
C GLY A 146 -4.66 -20.13 1.13
N ASP A 147 -3.55 -19.85 0.44
CA ASP A 147 -2.89 -20.80 -0.45
C ASP A 147 -1.87 -21.67 0.30
N ALA A 148 -2.17 -22.98 0.40
CA ALA A 148 -1.38 -23.95 1.12
C ALA A 148 0.03 -24.20 0.53
N SER A 149 0.33 -23.72 -0.68
CA SER A 149 1.67 -23.76 -1.25
C SER A 149 2.66 -22.81 -0.57
N PHE A 150 2.16 -21.80 0.17
CA PHE A 150 2.97 -20.91 1.00
C PHE A 150 3.09 -21.44 2.43
N ARG A 151 4.08 -20.95 3.18
CA ARG A 151 4.22 -21.30 4.60
C ARG A 151 3.16 -20.61 5.47
N ALA A 152 2.90 -21.15 6.66
CA ALA A 152 1.89 -20.60 7.56
C ALA A 152 2.18 -19.16 8.00
N ASP A 153 3.46 -18.86 8.30
CA ASP A 153 3.94 -17.52 8.60
C ASP A 153 3.68 -16.56 7.42
N GLN A 154 4.05 -16.94 6.21
CA GLN A 154 3.81 -16.13 5.00
C GLN A 154 2.32 -15.82 4.80
N ARG A 155 1.45 -16.83 4.94
CA ARG A 155 -0.01 -16.64 4.81
C ARG A 155 -0.58 -15.67 5.84
N GLU A 156 -0.13 -15.76 7.09
CA GLU A 156 -0.53 -14.84 8.15
C GLU A 156 -0.18 -13.40 7.79
N TRP A 157 1.04 -13.16 7.32
CA TRP A 157 1.49 -11.84 6.92
C TRP A 157 0.77 -11.31 5.68
N PHE A 158 0.44 -12.17 4.71
CA PHE A 158 -0.42 -11.79 3.58
C PHE A 158 -1.83 -11.41 4.04
N ALA A 159 -2.39 -12.09 5.04
CA ALA A 159 -3.68 -11.74 5.62
C ALA A 159 -3.64 -10.39 6.37
N LYS A 160 -2.56 -10.10 7.12
CA LYS A 160 -2.35 -8.78 7.76
C LYS A 160 -2.35 -7.65 6.74
N VAL A 161 -1.59 -7.81 5.65
CA VAL A 161 -1.61 -6.87 4.52
C VAL A 161 -3.00 -6.77 3.90
N GLY A 162 -3.71 -7.89 3.76
CA GLY A 162 -5.08 -7.93 3.26
C GLY A 162 -6.05 -7.11 4.10
N ALA A 163 -5.97 -7.20 5.42
CA ALA A 163 -6.79 -6.41 6.34
C ALA A 163 -6.50 -4.91 6.21
N LEU A 164 -5.22 -4.52 6.12
CA LEU A 164 -4.79 -3.14 5.92
C LEU A 164 -5.32 -2.56 4.59
N LEU A 165 -5.27 -3.35 3.52
CA LEU A 165 -5.60 -2.89 2.17
C LEU A 165 -7.06 -3.16 1.76
N ALA A 166 -7.86 -3.83 2.59
CA ALA A 166 -9.24 -4.20 2.27
C ALA A 166 -10.09 -3.03 1.71
N PRO A 167 -10.04 -1.80 2.27
CA PRO A 167 -10.83 -0.68 1.74
C PRO A 167 -10.39 -0.22 0.34
N LEU A 168 -9.13 -0.46 -0.03
CA LEU A 168 -8.58 -0.14 -1.34
C LEU A 168 -8.80 -1.27 -2.36
N LEU A 169 -8.92 -2.52 -1.89
CA LEU A 169 -9.10 -3.71 -2.72
C LEU A 169 -10.57 -4.07 -2.99
N ALA A 170 -11.52 -3.53 -2.21
CA ALA A 170 -12.96 -3.77 -2.36
C ALA A 170 -13.64 -2.90 -3.45
N GLN A 171 -12.85 -2.15 -4.23
CA GLN A 171 -13.29 -1.25 -5.31
C GLN A 171 -13.05 -1.86 -6.68
#